data_AF-A0A945CLY7-F1
#
_entry.id   AF-A0A945CLY7-F1
#
_cell.length_a   1.000
_cell.length_b   1.000
_cell.length_c   1.000
_cell.angle_alpha   90.00
_cell.angle_beta   90.00
_cell.angle_gamma   90.00
#
_symmetry.space_group_name_H-M   'P 1'
#
loop_
_entity.id
_entity.type
_entity.pdbx_description
1 polymer ?
#
loop_
_entity_poly.entity_id
_entity_poly.type
_entity_poly.pdbx_seq_one_letter_code
_entity_poly.pdbx_strand_id
1 'polypeptide(L)'
;MSDAVDKQTSAFYPEELVSRIRANTERDAWARTVRDAAVEAAEPWLAFSDEALWEMMFGHTITRSWMVWSNGHCPVCNGQTPMYTWKVDALAHPWKVHCPHCDESFPKNDFAAFHRSGLDEKGVFDPARADRALLFNAEHPDPDDPLHAFGVDDGEGYLEGETRWRFIGAYLIYGQWKQLILGGIENLSAAYVLTGEPVYARKAGVLLDRVADLYSTFDFEKEGLA
;
A
#
# COMPACT_ATOMS: atom_id res chain seq x y z
N MET A 1 -30.12 -25.54 8.67
CA MET A 1 -29.40 -24.33 9.12
C MET A 1 -28.30 -24.82 10.03
N SER A 2 -27.04 -24.68 9.59
CA SER A 2 -25.89 -25.02 10.43
C SER A 2 -25.82 -23.97 11.54
N ASP A 3 -25.87 -24.37 12.79
CA ASP A 3 -25.50 -23.51 13.91
C ASP A 3 -24.02 -23.18 13.74
N ALA A 4 -23.73 -22.03 13.13
CA ALA A 4 -22.38 -21.49 13.10
C ALA A 4 -22.01 -21.20 14.56
N VAL A 5 -20.99 -21.89 15.07
CA VAL A 5 -20.45 -21.61 16.39
C VAL A 5 -19.80 -20.24 16.32
N ASP A 6 -20.48 -19.23 16.83
CA ASP A 6 -19.94 -17.88 16.91
C ASP A 6 -18.66 -17.90 17.75
N LYS A 7 -17.61 -17.28 17.22
CA LYS A 7 -16.32 -17.17 17.90
C LYS A 7 -16.48 -16.38 19.21
N GLN A 8 -16.41 -17.07 20.34
CA GLN A 8 -16.56 -16.46 21.67
C GLN A 8 -15.25 -15.89 22.23
N THR A 9 -14.10 -16.38 21.77
CA THR A 9 -12.78 -16.00 22.31
C THR A 9 -11.73 -15.85 21.21
N SER A 10 -10.69 -15.07 21.48
CA SER A 10 -9.57 -14.92 20.55
C SER A 10 -8.79 -16.24 20.41
N ALA A 11 -8.37 -16.55 19.18
CA ALA A 11 -7.62 -17.75 18.85
C ALA A 11 -6.13 -17.63 19.19
N PHE A 12 -5.59 -16.40 19.20
CA PHE A 12 -4.16 -16.13 19.40
C PHE A 12 -3.83 -15.68 20.82
N TYR A 13 -4.75 -14.96 21.46
CA TYR A 13 -4.53 -14.43 22.82
C TYR A 13 -5.71 -14.81 23.72
N PRO A 14 -5.51 -15.69 24.72
CA PRO A 14 -6.53 -15.98 25.72
C PRO A 14 -6.99 -14.72 26.45
N GLU A 15 -8.26 -14.66 26.86
CA GLU A 15 -8.84 -13.49 27.53
C GLU A 15 -8.09 -13.09 28.81
N GLU A 16 -7.62 -14.08 29.58
CA GLU A 16 -6.82 -13.85 30.78
C GLU A 16 -5.50 -13.13 30.45
N LEU A 17 -4.85 -13.48 29.35
CA LEU A 17 -3.59 -12.86 28.93
C LEU A 17 -3.82 -11.41 28.52
N VAL A 18 -4.86 -11.14 27.74
CA VAL A 18 -5.21 -9.77 27.31
C VAL A 18 -5.58 -8.89 28.51
N SER A 19 -6.37 -9.43 29.44
CA SER A 19 -6.73 -8.74 30.68
C SER A 19 -5.50 -8.38 31.52
N ARG A 20 -4.53 -9.30 31.62
CA ARG A 20 -3.25 -9.03 32.30
C ARG A 20 -2.41 -7.98 31.59
N ILE A 21 -2.36 -8.01 30.26
CA ILE A 21 -1.65 -7.00 29.46
C ILE A 21 -2.23 -5.61 29.75
N ARG A 22 -3.55 -5.46 29.70
CA ARG A 22 -4.23 -4.17 29.95
C ARG A 22 -4.09 -3.69 31.39
N ALA A 23 -4.20 -4.59 32.37
CA ALA A 23 -3.92 -4.23 33.76
C ALA A 23 -2.47 -3.74 33.96
N ASN A 24 -1.50 -4.33 33.24
CA ASN A 24 -0.12 -3.86 33.28
C ASN A 24 0.04 -2.48 32.63
N THR A 25 -0.65 -2.20 31.52
CA THR A 25 -0.62 -0.85 30.90
C THR A 25 -1.25 0.21 31.79
N GLU A 26 -2.13 -0.14 32.73
CA GLU A 26 -2.63 0.82 33.72
C GLU A 26 -1.66 0.99 34.90
N ARG A 27 -1.01 -0.08 35.36
CA ARG A 27 -0.17 -0.08 36.56
C ARG A 27 1.25 0.42 36.30
N ASP A 28 1.92 -0.13 35.28
CA ASP A 28 3.37 -0.06 35.12
C ASP A 28 3.77 1.01 34.08
N ALA A 29 4.72 1.88 34.44
CA ALA A 29 5.12 3.00 33.58
C ALA A 29 5.71 2.55 32.24
N TRP A 30 6.53 1.49 32.23
CA TRP A 30 7.11 0.95 31.00
C TRP A 30 6.02 0.39 30.07
N ALA A 31 4.97 -0.23 30.63
CA ALA A 31 3.87 -0.79 29.85
C ALA A 31 2.98 0.31 29.26
N ARG A 32 2.78 1.43 29.98
CA ARG A 32 2.18 2.65 29.42
C ARG A 32 2.94 3.13 28.19
N THR A 33 4.26 3.25 28.27
CA THR A 33 5.09 3.66 27.13
C THR A 33 4.92 2.75 25.92
N VAL A 34 4.84 1.43 26.10
CA VAL A 34 4.60 0.48 24.99
C VAL A 34 3.20 0.68 24.38
N ARG A 35 2.16 0.85 25.20
CA ARG A 35 0.81 1.16 24.73
C ARG A 35 0.78 2.47 23.95
N ASP A 36 1.36 3.52 24.49
CA ASP A 36 1.32 4.86 23.90
C ASP A 36 2.03 4.87 22.54
N ALA A 37 3.18 4.19 22.42
CA ALA A 37 3.86 4.01 21.14
C ALA A 37 3.02 3.23 20.11
N ALA A 38 2.27 2.20 20.54
CA ALA A 38 1.38 1.46 19.65
C ALA A 38 0.17 2.30 19.20
N VAL A 39 -0.36 3.14 20.10
CA VAL A 39 -1.41 4.11 19.77
C VAL A 39 -0.91 5.11 18.75
N GLU A 40 0.24 5.73 18.99
CA GLU A 40 0.89 6.68 18.07
C GLU A 40 1.16 6.04 16.70
N ALA A 41 1.70 4.81 16.68
CA ALA A 41 1.94 4.07 15.44
C ALA A 41 0.64 3.76 14.68
N ALA A 42 -0.51 3.65 15.35
CA ALA A 42 -1.79 3.37 14.71
C ALA A 42 -2.53 4.64 14.23
N GLU A 43 -2.15 5.83 14.71
CA GLU A 43 -2.83 7.10 14.40
C GLU A 43 -3.01 7.36 12.90
N PRO A 44 -2.04 7.11 12.00
CA PRO A 44 -2.20 7.39 10.58
C PRO A 44 -3.42 6.68 9.98
N TRP A 45 -3.72 5.45 10.40
CA TRP A 45 -4.85 4.67 9.90
C TRP A 45 -6.19 5.12 10.49
N LEU A 46 -6.18 5.76 11.66
CA LEU A 46 -7.40 6.30 12.25
C LEU A 46 -7.97 7.47 11.45
N ALA A 47 -7.11 8.20 10.73
CA ALA A 47 -7.51 9.34 9.90
C ALA A 47 -8.27 8.95 8.62
N PHE A 48 -8.15 7.70 8.16
CA PHE A 48 -8.87 7.22 6.98
C PHE A 48 -10.31 6.84 7.32
N SER A 49 -11.25 7.03 6.38
CA SER A 49 -12.56 6.37 6.48
C SER A 49 -12.41 4.85 6.36
N ASP A 50 -13.44 4.11 6.77
CA ASP A 50 -13.44 2.66 6.61
C ASP A 50 -13.49 2.31 5.10
N GLU A 51 -14.17 3.09 4.27
CA GLU A 51 -14.13 2.96 2.81
C GLU A 51 -12.73 3.18 2.24
N ALA A 52 -12.01 4.20 2.69
CA ALA A 52 -10.65 4.47 2.19
C ALA A 52 -9.68 3.36 2.59
N LEU A 53 -9.83 2.77 3.79
CA LEU A 53 -9.06 1.60 4.20
C LEU A 53 -9.38 0.37 3.32
N TRP A 54 -10.66 0.15 3.04
CA TRP A 54 -11.11 -0.93 2.17
C TRP A 54 -10.55 -0.77 0.74
N GLU A 55 -10.50 0.46 0.21
CA GLU A 55 -9.93 0.76 -1.11
C GLU A 55 -8.39 0.66 -1.17
N MET A 56 -7.69 0.51 -0.04
CA MET A 56 -6.21 0.37 -0.04
C MET A 56 -5.73 -0.94 -0.67
N MET A 57 -6.51 -2.03 -0.60
CA MET A 57 -6.07 -3.28 -1.23
C MET A 57 -6.18 -3.18 -2.75
N PHE A 58 -5.09 -3.55 -3.44
CA PHE A 58 -5.03 -3.61 -4.89
C PHE A 58 -5.33 -5.02 -5.41
N GLY A 59 -5.72 -5.12 -6.68
CA GLY A 59 -5.97 -6.39 -7.36
C GLY A 59 -4.71 -7.05 -7.94
N HIS A 60 -4.86 -8.23 -8.53
CA HIS A 60 -3.77 -9.03 -9.11
C HIS A 60 -3.36 -8.59 -10.53
N THR A 61 -4.01 -7.57 -11.09
CA THR A 61 -3.97 -7.22 -12.52
C THR A 61 -2.79 -6.36 -12.96
N ILE A 62 -1.98 -5.87 -12.02
CA ILE A 62 -0.73 -5.15 -12.29
C ILE A 62 0.45 -6.05 -11.90
N THR A 63 1.46 -6.15 -12.77
CA THR A 63 2.68 -6.89 -12.42
C THR A 63 3.41 -6.21 -11.26
N ARG A 64 3.79 -6.99 -10.25
CA ARG A 64 4.57 -6.48 -9.12
C ARG A 64 6.03 -6.80 -9.34
N SER A 65 6.88 -5.81 -9.09
CA SER A 65 8.32 -5.96 -9.23
C SER A 65 9.01 -5.61 -7.94
N TRP A 66 9.98 -6.42 -7.53
CA TRP A 66 10.81 -6.15 -6.36
C TRP A 66 11.73 -4.93 -6.53
N MET A 67 11.80 -4.36 -7.73
CA MET A 67 12.59 -3.18 -8.04
C MET A 67 11.95 -2.38 -9.15
N VAL A 68 12.24 -1.07 -9.18
CA VAL A 68 11.92 -0.23 -10.34
C VAL A 68 12.70 -0.74 -11.56
N TRP A 69 14.01 -0.97 -11.38
CA TRP A 69 14.89 -1.61 -12.34
C TRP A 69 16.13 -2.13 -11.60
N SER A 70 16.49 -3.41 -11.78
CA SER A 70 17.46 -4.13 -10.92
C SER A 70 18.85 -3.51 -10.88
N ASN A 71 19.37 -3.06 -12.01
CA ASN A 71 20.62 -2.32 -12.12
C ASN A 71 20.37 -0.96 -12.80
N GLY A 72 19.32 -0.27 -12.34
CA GLY A 72 18.84 0.93 -13.00
C GLY A 72 19.49 2.23 -12.57
N HIS A 73 19.01 3.30 -13.19
CA HIS A 73 19.32 4.67 -12.84
C HIS A 73 18.05 5.52 -12.86
N CYS A 74 18.10 6.70 -12.25
CA CYS A 74 17.02 7.67 -12.35
C CYS A 74 16.96 8.27 -13.77
N PRO A 75 15.79 8.33 -14.44
CA PRO A 75 15.64 8.96 -15.75
C PRO A 75 16.02 10.45 -15.80
N VAL A 76 15.99 11.16 -14.68
CA VAL A 76 16.31 12.60 -14.63
C VAL A 76 17.79 12.82 -14.35
N CYS A 77 18.29 12.30 -13.23
CA CYS A 77 19.65 12.62 -12.75
C CYS A 77 20.72 11.61 -13.17
N ASN A 78 20.34 10.50 -13.82
CA ASN A 78 21.22 9.37 -14.16
C ASN A 78 21.98 8.74 -12.98
N GLY A 79 21.61 9.09 -11.74
CA GLY A 79 22.18 8.50 -10.54
C GLY A 79 21.79 7.03 -10.45
N GLN A 80 22.74 6.16 -10.11
CA GLN A 80 22.50 4.72 -10.03
C GLN A 80 21.47 4.40 -8.94
N THR A 81 20.38 3.76 -9.33
CA THR A 81 19.31 3.30 -8.45
C THR A 81 19.18 1.79 -8.61
N PRO A 82 20.15 1.00 -8.11
CA PRO A 82 20.05 -0.45 -8.12
C PRO A 82 18.90 -0.93 -7.22
N MET A 83 18.68 -2.23 -7.18
CA MET A 83 17.63 -2.89 -6.41
C MET A 83 17.41 -2.28 -5.01
N TYR A 84 16.13 -2.05 -4.65
CA TYR A 84 15.65 -1.54 -3.35
C TYR A 84 16.03 -0.10 -2.96
N THR A 85 16.62 0.69 -3.85
CA THR A 85 17.11 2.04 -3.50
C THR A 85 16.07 3.15 -3.60
N TRP A 86 14.99 2.95 -4.34
CA TRP A 86 13.90 3.93 -4.47
C TRP A 86 13.19 4.09 -3.13
N LYS A 87 12.97 5.35 -2.73
CA LYS A 87 12.29 5.68 -1.47
C LYS A 87 10.78 5.62 -1.69
N VAL A 88 10.06 5.06 -0.71
CA VAL A 88 8.60 4.99 -0.73
C VAL A 88 8.08 5.43 0.63
N ASP A 89 7.14 6.37 0.61
CA ASP A 89 6.34 6.80 1.76
C ASP A 89 4.89 6.87 1.29
N ALA A 90 4.17 5.76 1.43
CA ALA A 90 2.83 5.61 0.88
C ALA A 90 1.76 6.39 1.64
N LEU A 91 2.03 6.80 2.89
CA LEU A 91 1.13 7.64 3.66
C LEU A 91 1.22 9.10 3.20
N ALA A 92 2.43 9.61 2.99
CA ALA A 92 2.63 10.99 2.56
C ALA A 92 2.53 11.16 1.04
N HIS A 93 2.96 10.16 0.26
CA HIS A 93 3.09 10.23 -1.20
C HIS A 93 2.47 8.99 -1.85
N PRO A 94 1.13 8.89 -1.85
CA PRO A 94 0.43 7.75 -2.44
C PRO A 94 0.75 7.64 -3.94
N TRP A 95 0.95 6.41 -4.39
CA TRP A 95 1.26 6.03 -5.76
C TRP A 95 2.56 6.60 -6.32
N LYS A 96 3.51 7.00 -5.44
CA LYS A 96 4.80 7.56 -5.86
C LYS A 96 6.00 6.84 -5.25
N VAL A 97 7.07 6.79 -6.03
CA VAL A 97 8.42 6.44 -5.57
C VAL A 97 9.37 7.61 -5.83
N HIS A 98 10.35 7.81 -4.96
CA HIS A 98 11.28 8.94 -5.03
C HIS A 98 12.72 8.49 -5.27
N CYS A 99 13.41 9.22 -6.15
CA CYS A 99 14.81 8.97 -6.42
C CYS A 99 15.64 9.31 -5.18
N PRO A 100 16.56 8.43 -4.72
CA PRO A 100 17.38 8.72 -3.56
C PRO A 100 18.42 9.84 -3.79
N HIS A 101 18.71 10.19 -5.05
CA HIS A 101 19.75 11.15 -5.42
C HIS A 101 19.23 12.56 -5.71
N CYS A 102 18.11 12.68 -6.43
CA CYS A 102 17.54 13.96 -6.84
C CYS A 102 16.12 14.21 -6.31
N ASP A 103 15.56 13.28 -5.55
CA ASP A 103 14.21 13.36 -4.94
C ASP A 103 13.03 13.43 -5.92
N GLU A 104 13.30 13.39 -7.22
CA GLU A 104 12.29 13.29 -8.28
C GLU A 104 11.31 12.14 -8.03
N SER A 105 10.03 12.45 -8.24
CA SER A 105 8.90 11.57 -7.97
C SER A 105 8.40 10.90 -9.25
N PHE A 106 8.14 9.61 -9.16
CA PHE A 106 7.64 8.80 -10.27
C PHE A 106 6.48 7.90 -9.83
N PRO A 107 5.55 7.58 -10.74
CA PRO A 107 5.52 8.05 -12.12
C PRO A 107 5.09 9.52 -12.23
N LYS A 108 5.21 10.11 -13.42
CA LYS A 108 4.90 11.54 -13.65
C LYS A 108 3.42 11.81 -13.90
N ASN A 109 2.62 10.80 -14.22
CA ASN A 109 1.17 10.89 -14.29
C ASN A 109 0.50 10.80 -12.91
N ASP A 110 -0.76 11.24 -12.84
CA ASP A 110 -1.66 10.95 -11.72
C ASP A 110 -2.14 9.49 -11.83
N PHE A 111 -1.32 8.57 -11.31
CA PHE A 111 -1.64 7.16 -11.34
C PHE A 111 -2.86 6.82 -10.47
N ALA A 112 -3.14 7.58 -9.40
CA ALA A 112 -4.30 7.33 -8.56
C ALA A 112 -5.61 7.57 -9.34
N ALA A 113 -5.67 8.65 -10.12
CA ALA A 113 -6.79 8.93 -11.02
C ALA A 113 -6.90 7.88 -12.13
N PHE A 114 -5.78 7.52 -12.77
CA PHE A 114 -5.75 6.49 -13.80
C PHE A 114 -6.23 5.13 -13.27
N HIS A 115 -5.72 4.69 -12.12
CA HIS A 115 -6.14 3.46 -11.45
C HIS A 115 -7.64 3.50 -11.13
N ARG A 116 -8.13 4.59 -10.53
CA ARG A 116 -9.56 4.72 -10.19
C ARG A 116 -10.47 4.63 -11.41
N SER A 117 -10.05 5.17 -12.54
CA SER A 117 -10.84 5.13 -13.79
C SER A 117 -11.05 3.72 -14.34
N GLY A 118 -10.17 2.77 -13.98
CA GLY A 118 -10.23 1.38 -14.43
C GLY A 118 -10.84 0.41 -13.42
N LEU A 119 -11.35 0.87 -12.27
CA LEU A 119 -11.95 -0.02 -11.27
C LEU A 119 -13.27 -0.62 -11.76
N ASP A 120 -13.41 -1.93 -11.57
CA ASP A 120 -14.68 -2.64 -11.75
C ASP A 120 -15.62 -2.49 -10.54
N GLU A 121 -16.80 -3.11 -10.62
CA GLU A 121 -17.82 -3.05 -9.58
C GLU A 121 -17.38 -3.71 -8.27
N LYS A 122 -16.31 -4.50 -8.30
CA LYS A 122 -15.69 -5.15 -7.14
C LYS A 122 -14.47 -4.40 -6.65
N GLY A 123 -14.12 -3.24 -7.24
CA GLY A 123 -12.93 -2.47 -6.88
C GLY A 123 -11.62 -3.14 -7.32
N VAL A 124 -11.65 -3.97 -8.37
CA VAL A 124 -10.46 -4.54 -9.00
C VAL A 124 -10.13 -3.71 -10.25
N PHE A 125 -8.87 -3.29 -10.38
CA PHE A 125 -8.41 -2.53 -11.52
C PHE A 125 -8.36 -3.39 -12.78
N ASP A 126 -8.95 -2.92 -13.87
CA ASP A 126 -8.81 -3.49 -15.20
C ASP A 126 -8.17 -2.46 -16.14
N PRO A 127 -6.94 -2.71 -16.63
CA PRO A 127 -6.25 -1.76 -17.51
C PRO A 127 -6.98 -1.52 -18.83
N ALA A 128 -7.83 -2.44 -19.28
CA ALA A 128 -8.63 -2.25 -20.49
C ALA A 128 -9.81 -1.28 -20.28
N ARG A 129 -10.25 -1.07 -19.02
CA ARG A 129 -11.29 -0.10 -18.64
C ARG A 129 -10.74 1.28 -18.34
N ALA A 130 -9.46 1.37 -18.00
CA ALA A 130 -8.83 2.60 -17.53
C ALA A 130 -8.79 3.69 -18.62
N ASP A 131 -9.04 4.93 -18.21
CA ASP A 131 -9.01 6.09 -19.09
C ASP A 131 -7.57 6.44 -19.47
N ARG A 132 -7.18 6.03 -20.68
CA ARG A 132 -5.83 6.29 -21.22
C ARG A 132 -5.57 7.77 -21.47
N ALA A 133 -6.57 8.64 -21.46
CA ALA A 133 -6.35 10.09 -21.53
C ALA A 133 -5.68 10.65 -20.26
N LEU A 134 -5.61 9.88 -19.17
CA LEU A 134 -4.88 10.22 -17.94
C LEU A 134 -3.39 9.82 -17.97
N LEU A 135 -2.93 9.18 -19.06
CA LEU A 135 -1.54 8.75 -19.22
C LEU A 135 -0.68 9.85 -19.85
N PHE A 136 -0.46 10.91 -19.08
CA PHE A 136 0.44 12.00 -19.43
C PHE A 136 1.18 12.51 -18.19
N ASN A 137 2.34 13.12 -18.40
CA ASN A 137 3.10 13.78 -17.37
C ASN A 137 2.32 15.01 -16.86
N ALA A 138 1.89 14.99 -15.60
CA ALA A 138 1.06 16.05 -15.03
C ALA A 138 1.77 17.41 -14.97
N GLU A 139 3.11 17.43 -14.99
CA GLU A 139 3.93 18.64 -15.06
C GLU A 139 4.00 19.21 -16.49
N HIS A 140 3.68 18.40 -17.51
CA HIS A 140 3.73 18.72 -18.93
C HIS A 140 2.43 18.26 -19.65
N PRO A 141 1.27 18.88 -19.37
CA PRO A 141 -0.03 18.40 -19.83
C PRO A 141 -0.30 18.68 -21.32
N ASP A 142 0.46 19.56 -21.96
CA ASP A 142 0.32 19.86 -23.39
C ASP A 142 0.77 18.65 -24.23
N PRO A 143 -0.10 18.09 -25.11
CA PRO A 143 0.27 16.97 -25.98
C PRO A 143 1.45 17.26 -26.92
N ASP A 144 1.72 18.54 -27.21
CA ASP A 144 2.84 18.96 -28.06
C ASP A 144 4.15 19.16 -27.26
N ASP A 145 4.13 19.07 -25.93
CA ASP A 145 5.32 19.14 -25.08
C ASP A 145 6.16 17.85 -25.24
N PRO A 146 7.47 17.95 -25.52
CA PRO A 146 8.34 16.76 -25.65
C PRO A 146 8.39 15.88 -24.39
N LEU A 147 8.07 16.42 -23.20
CA LEU A 147 8.04 15.71 -21.93
C LEU A 147 6.65 15.17 -21.57
N HIS A 148 5.65 15.33 -22.45
CA HIS A 148 4.28 14.87 -22.21
C HIS A 148 4.18 13.37 -21.85
N ALA A 149 5.00 12.53 -22.46
CA ALA A 149 5.05 11.08 -22.19
C ALA A 149 6.15 10.67 -21.19
N PHE A 150 7.02 11.60 -20.78
CA PHE A 150 8.18 11.29 -19.94
C PHE A 150 7.74 10.83 -18.55
N GLY A 151 8.30 9.70 -18.10
CA GLY A 151 8.05 9.16 -16.76
C GLY A 151 6.62 8.64 -16.53
N VAL A 152 5.80 8.53 -17.57
CA VAL A 152 4.41 8.05 -17.48
C VAL A 152 4.40 6.52 -17.32
N ASP A 153 3.67 6.03 -16.32
CA ASP A 153 3.52 4.61 -16.00
C ASP A 153 2.03 4.26 -16.02
N ASP A 154 1.67 3.22 -16.77
CA ASP A 154 0.30 2.69 -16.87
C ASP A 154 0.05 1.47 -15.99
N GLY A 155 0.96 1.21 -15.05
CA GLY A 155 0.97 0.06 -14.14
C GLY A 155 2.07 -0.92 -14.54
N GLU A 156 2.44 -0.95 -15.81
CA GLU A 156 3.43 -1.88 -16.34
C GLU A 156 4.82 -1.27 -16.51
N GLY A 157 5.03 -0.03 -16.08
CA GLY A 157 6.29 0.68 -16.09
C GLY A 157 6.43 1.71 -17.21
N TYR A 158 7.20 2.76 -16.94
CA TYR A 158 7.64 3.73 -17.94
C TYR A 158 8.65 3.10 -18.89
N LEU A 159 8.48 3.31 -20.19
CA LEU A 159 9.35 2.78 -21.25
C LEU A 159 10.08 3.91 -21.98
N GLU A 160 11.40 3.77 -22.09
CA GLU A 160 12.24 4.63 -22.94
C GLU A 160 13.27 3.76 -23.67
N GLY A 161 13.14 3.67 -25.00
CA GLY A 161 13.90 2.71 -25.80
C GLY A 161 13.63 1.27 -25.35
N GLU A 162 14.69 0.53 -25.02
CA GLU A 162 14.58 -0.85 -24.50
C GLU A 162 14.49 -0.90 -22.96
N THR A 163 14.56 0.26 -22.29
CA THR A 163 14.61 0.34 -20.83
C THR A 163 13.22 0.53 -20.26
N ARG A 164 12.93 -0.19 -19.16
CA ARG A 164 11.66 -0.12 -18.45
C ARG A 164 11.87 0.17 -16.97
N TRP A 165 11.19 1.19 -16.45
CA TRP A 165 11.15 1.52 -15.02
C TRP A 165 9.78 1.17 -14.45
N ARG A 166 9.73 0.16 -13.59
CA ARG A 166 8.49 -0.35 -12.97
C ARG A 166 8.18 0.39 -11.68
N PHE A 167 7.89 1.68 -11.79
CA PHE A 167 7.63 2.54 -10.63
C PHE A 167 6.43 2.04 -9.83
N ILE A 168 5.31 1.79 -10.51
CA ILE A 168 4.09 1.29 -9.87
C ILE A 168 4.27 -0.15 -9.38
N GLY A 169 4.87 -1.02 -10.20
CA GLY A 169 5.13 -2.41 -9.81
C GLY A 169 5.94 -2.52 -8.50
N ALA A 170 6.91 -1.63 -8.28
CA ALA A 170 7.65 -1.54 -7.03
C ALA A 170 6.82 -0.91 -5.90
N TYR A 171 6.11 0.18 -6.18
CA TYR A 171 5.24 0.86 -5.21
C TYR A 171 4.19 -0.09 -4.62
N LEU A 172 3.59 -0.98 -5.42
CA LEU A 172 2.60 -1.95 -4.94
C LEU A 172 3.17 -2.89 -3.86
N ILE A 173 4.45 -3.27 -3.95
CA ILE A 173 5.09 -4.11 -2.92
C ILE A 173 5.45 -3.28 -1.69
N TYR A 174 6.16 -2.17 -1.87
CA TYR A 174 6.77 -1.44 -0.76
C TYR A 174 5.82 -0.47 -0.09
N GLY A 175 5.06 0.28 -0.88
CA GLY A 175 4.10 1.26 -0.40
C GLY A 175 2.77 0.60 -0.07
N GLN A 176 2.10 0.05 -1.07
CA GLN A 176 0.74 -0.44 -0.90
C GLN A 176 0.69 -1.66 0.05
N TRP A 177 1.40 -2.74 -0.27
CA TRP A 177 1.37 -3.96 0.53
C TRP A 177 2.08 -3.81 1.88
N LYS A 178 3.38 -3.50 1.89
CA LYS A 178 4.18 -3.52 3.12
C LYS A 178 3.83 -2.38 4.07
N GLN A 179 3.75 -1.13 3.59
CA GLN A 179 3.47 0.01 4.46
C GLN A 179 1.99 0.11 4.79
N LEU A 180 1.11 0.31 3.80
CA LEU A 180 -0.29 0.63 4.06
C LEU A 180 -1.11 -0.55 4.59
N ILE A 181 -1.05 -1.70 3.92
CA ILE A 181 -1.91 -2.85 4.23
C ILE A 181 -1.36 -3.65 5.40
N LEU A 182 -0.16 -4.23 5.27
CA LEU A 182 0.43 -5.06 6.31
C LEU A 182 0.77 -4.22 7.56
N GLY A 183 1.43 -3.08 7.38
CA GLY A 183 1.72 -2.15 8.47
C GLY A 183 0.46 -1.67 9.19
N GLY A 184 -0.63 -1.41 8.46
CA GLY A 184 -1.92 -1.06 9.06
C GLY A 184 -2.52 -2.16 9.90
N ILE A 185 -2.59 -3.38 9.35
CA ILE A 185 -3.09 -4.56 10.06
C ILE A 185 -2.29 -4.78 11.35
N GLU A 186 -0.96 -4.71 11.28
CA GLU A 186 -0.08 -4.93 12.43
C GLU A 186 -0.25 -3.84 13.50
N ASN A 187 -0.17 -2.55 13.13
CA ASN A 187 -0.25 -1.44 14.09
C ASN A 187 -1.63 -1.33 14.74
N LEU A 188 -2.71 -1.44 13.95
CA LEU A 188 -4.08 -1.41 14.47
C LEU A 188 -4.34 -2.63 15.38
N SER A 189 -3.90 -3.83 14.99
CA SER A 189 -4.09 -5.02 15.83
C SER A 189 -3.33 -4.90 17.15
N ALA A 190 -2.10 -4.40 17.13
CA ALA A 190 -1.29 -4.18 18.33
C ALA A 190 -1.95 -3.16 19.27
N ALA A 191 -2.41 -2.02 18.73
CA ALA A 191 -3.13 -1.00 19.50
C ALA A 191 -4.40 -1.58 20.14
N TYR A 192 -5.18 -2.41 19.43
CA TYR A 192 -6.37 -3.06 20.00
C TYR A 192 -6.06 -4.00 21.16
N VAL A 193 -5.01 -4.82 21.05
CA VAL A 193 -4.62 -5.74 22.13
C VAL A 193 -4.27 -4.95 23.39
N LEU A 194 -3.51 -3.86 23.25
CA LEU A 194 -2.97 -3.06 24.34
C LEU A 194 -3.99 -2.11 25.00
N THR A 195 -4.94 -1.59 24.22
CA THR A 195 -5.92 -0.60 24.70
C THR A 195 -7.30 -1.19 24.93
N GLY A 196 -7.73 -2.15 24.11
CA GLY A 196 -9.10 -2.63 24.05
C GLY A 196 -10.09 -1.71 23.35
N GLU A 197 -9.64 -0.62 22.73
CA GLU A 197 -10.53 0.31 22.04
C GLU A 197 -11.04 -0.30 20.71
N PRO A 198 -12.37 -0.47 20.54
CA PRO A 198 -12.93 -1.18 19.38
C PRO A 198 -12.63 -0.55 18.02
N VAL A 199 -12.28 0.74 17.97
CA VAL A 199 -11.94 1.44 16.72
C VAL A 199 -10.76 0.80 16.00
N TYR A 200 -9.73 0.38 16.74
CA TYR A 200 -8.56 -0.27 16.18
C TYR A 200 -8.91 -1.63 15.56
N ALA A 201 -9.68 -2.45 16.28
CA ALA A 201 -10.14 -3.75 15.77
C ALA A 201 -11.02 -3.61 14.53
N ARG A 202 -11.92 -2.63 14.51
CA ARG A 202 -12.79 -2.39 13.34
C ARG A 202 -11.95 -2.06 12.10
N LYS A 203 -11.02 -1.12 12.22
CA LYS A 203 -10.17 -0.69 11.10
C LYS A 203 -9.22 -1.79 10.62
N ALA A 204 -8.64 -2.56 11.54
CA ALA A 204 -7.86 -3.75 11.18
C ALA A 204 -8.73 -4.79 10.45
N GLY A 205 -9.96 -4.97 10.92
CA GLY A 205 -10.95 -5.86 10.31
C GLY A 205 -11.28 -5.48 8.87
N VAL A 206 -11.44 -4.19 8.57
CA VAL A 206 -11.69 -3.70 7.20
C VAL A 206 -10.53 -4.04 6.25
N LEU A 207 -9.29 -3.83 6.67
CA LEU A 207 -8.12 -4.20 5.87
C LEU A 207 -8.04 -5.71 5.65
N LEU A 208 -8.27 -6.50 6.72
CA LEU A 208 -8.23 -7.97 6.66
C LEU A 208 -9.35 -8.55 5.77
N ASP A 209 -10.55 -7.98 5.85
CA ASP A 209 -11.70 -8.36 5.03
C ASP A 209 -11.35 -8.20 3.55
N ARG A 210 -10.81 -7.03 3.18
CA ARG A 210 -10.42 -6.80 1.79
C ARG A 210 -9.23 -7.67 1.34
N VAL A 211 -8.27 -7.93 2.22
CA VAL A 211 -7.20 -8.90 1.93
C VAL A 211 -7.81 -10.28 1.65
N ALA A 212 -8.80 -10.73 2.43
CA ALA A 212 -9.44 -12.02 2.22
C ALA A 212 -10.19 -12.12 0.88
N ASP A 213 -10.82 -11.02 0.43
CA ASP A 213 -11.47 -10.95 -0.87
C ASP A 213 -10.49 -11.19 -2.04
N LEU A 214 -9.32 -10.54 -1.98
CA LEU A 214 -8.45 -10.41 -3.14
C LEU A 214 -7.25 -11.34 -3.13
N TYR A 215 -6.67 -11.66 -1.97
CA TYR A 215 -5.37 -12.35 -1.89
C TYR A 215 -5.38 -13.72 -2.58
N SER A 216 -6.51 -14.43 -2.56
CA SER A 216 -6.65 -15.72 -3.25
C SER A 216 -6.63 -15.63 -4.79
N THR A 217 -6.81 -14.42 -5.34
CA THR A 217 -6.74 -14.16 -6.78
C THR A 217 -5.33 -13.91 -7.29
N PHE A 218 -4.36 -13.68 -6.40
CA PHE A 218 -2.97 -13.41 -6.77
C PHE A 218 -2.25 -14.70 -7.19
N ASP A 219 -1.49 -14.62 -8.27
CA ASP A 219 -0.64 -15.69 -8.78
C ASP A 219 0.79 -15.16 -8.95
N PHE A 220 1.68 -15.52 -8.02
CA PHE A 220 3.06 -15.04 -8.04
C PHE A 220 3.81 -15.46 -9.31
N GLU A 221 3.52 -16.64 -9.87
CA GLU A 221 4.20 -17.12 -11.07
C GLU A 221 3.88 -16.24 -12.29
N LYS A 222 2.65 -15.73 -12.36
CA LYS A 222 2.19 -14.90 -13.49
C LYS A 222 2.53 -13.43 -13.33
N GLU A 223 2.44 -12.92 -12.10
CA GLU A 223 2.39 -11.49 -11.85
C GLU A 223 3.64 -10.98 -11.10
N GLY A 224 4.46 -11.88 -10.56
CA GLY A 224 5.70 -11.57 -9.87
C GLY A 224 6.88 -11.42 -10.83
N LEU A 225 7.58 -10.29 -10.75
CA LEU A 225 8.79 -10.04 -11.52
C LEU A 225 10.01 -9.99 -10.59
N ALA A 226 11.02 -10.79 -10.95
CA ALA A 226 12.30 -10.93 -10.26
C ALA A 226 13.37 -10.01 -10.83
#